data_AF-A0A4Y9ZJH8-F1
#
_entry.id   AF-A0A4Y9ZJH8-F1
#
_cell.length_a   1.000
_cell.length_b   1.000
_cell.length_c   1.000
_cell.angle_alpha   90.00
_cell.angle_beta   90.00
_cell.angle_gamma   90.00
#
_symmetry.space_group_name_H-M   'P 1'
#
loop_
_entity.id
_entity.type
_entity.pdbx_description
1 polymer ?
#
loop_
_entity_poly.entity_id
_entity_poly.type
_entity_poly.pdbx_seq_one_letter_code
_entity_poly.pdbx_strand_id
1 'polypeptide(L)' 'MNEHQSFIIEDLDEFHVVIKADEEYRVRKELEAELEKNMYSFETSQS' A
#
# COMPACT_ATOMS: atom_id res chain seq x y z
N MET A 1 -6.35 0.93 -2.25
CA MET A 1 -6.06 1.53 -0.91
C MET A 1 -6.51 2.99 -0.83
N ASN A 2 -5.93 3.92 -1.61
CA ASN A 2 -6.35 5.34 -1.58
C ASN A 2 -7.81 5.55 -2.03
N GLU A 3 -8.30 4.69 -2.93
CA GLU A 3 -9.68 4.71 -3.42
C GLU A 3 -10.73 4.36 -2.34
N HIS A 4 -10.34 3.63 -1.29
CA HIS A 4 -11.25 3.27 -0.19
C HIS A 4 -11.21 4.29 0.94
N GLN A 5 -10.02 4.83 1.23
CA GLN A 5 -9.82 5.89 2.21
C GLN A 5 -8.73 6.83 1.68
N SER A 6 -9.11 8.09 1.43
CA SER A 6 -8.22 9.08 0.84
C SER A 6 -7.12 9.52 1.81
N PHE A 7 -5.87 9.21 1.46
CA PHE A 7 -4.66 9.55 2.23
C PHE A 7 -3.58 10.26 1.41
N ILE A 8 -3.64 10.26 0.07
CA ILE A 8 -2.71 10.98 -0.80
C ILE A 8 -3.08 12.47 -0.82
N ILE A 9 -2.11 13.34 -0.58
CA ILE A 9 -2.23 14.80 -0.67
C ILE A 9 -1.81 15.28 -2.06
N GLU A 10 -0.69 14.78 -2.56
CA GLU A 10 -0.10 15.19 -3.84
C GLU A 10 0.65 14.02 -4.48
N ASP A 11 0.55 13.91 -5.80
CA ASP A 11 1.28 12.97 -6.64
C ASP A 11 2.44 13.73 -7.29
N LEU A 12 3.68 13.39 -6.95
CA LEU A 12 4.86 14.16 -7.35
C LEU A 12 5.49 13.60 -8.63
N ASP A 13 5.60 12.27 -8.71
CA ASP A 13 6.10 11.54 -9.86
C ASP A 13 5.70 10.05 -9.79
N GLU A 14 6.20 9.25 -10.73
CA GLU A 14 5.90 7.81 -10.84
C GLU A 14 6.24 6.99 -9.57
N PHE A 15 7.23 7.43 -8.78
CA PHE A 15 7.74 6.70 -7.62
C PHE A 15 7.49 7.42 -6.29
N HIS A 16 7.10 8.69 -6.31
CA HIS A 16 6.95 9.51 -5.11
C HIS A 16 5.54 10.12 -5.01
N VAL A 17 4.93 9.92 -3.85
CA VAL A 17 3.65 10.53 -3.47
C VAL A 17 3.77 11.14 -2.07
N VAL A 18 3.06 12.23 -1.84
CA VAL A 18 2.92 12.86 -0.53
C VAL A 18 1.63 12.38 0.12
N ILE A 19 1.72 11.91 1.37
CA ILE A 19 0.58 11.41 2.14
C ILE A 19 0.37 12.21 3.42
N LYS A 20 -0.83 12.12 4.00
CA LYS A 20 -1.12 12.69 5.32
C LYS A 20 -0.28 11.99 6.40
N ALA A 21 0.36 12.76 7.27
CA ALA A 21 1.31 12.24 8.25
C ALA A 21 0.67 11.29 9.29
N ASP A 22 -0.59 11.54 9.65
CA ASP A 22 -1.40 10.71 10.54
C ASP A 22 -1.80 9.36 9.91
N GLU A 23 -1.78 9.27 8.57
CA GLU A 23 -2.13 8.07 7.82
C GLU A 23 -0.93 7.14 7.57
N GLU A 24 0.31 7.61 7.78
CA GLU A 24 1.54 6.89 7.45
C GLU A 24 1.61 5.50 8.11
N TYR A 25 1.24 5.41 9.40
CA TYR A 25 1.23 4.14 10.11
C TYR A 25 0.22 3.13 9.52
N ARG A 26 -0.98 3.61 9.17
CA ARG A 26 -2.03 2.76 8.60
C ARG A 26 -1.63 2.28 7.21
N VAL A 27 -1.21 3.20 6.35
CA VAL A 27 -0.81 2.92 4.97
C VAL A 27 0.34 1.89 4.95
N ARG A 28 1.33 2.05 5.82
CA ARG A 28 2.43 1.08 5.95
C ARG A 28 1.94 -0.31 6.36
N LYS A 29 1.05 -0.41 7.35
CA LYS A 29 0.52 -1.70 7.83
C LYS A 29 -0.35 -2.40 6.79
N GLU A 30 -1.18 -1.65 6.08
CA GLU A 30 -2.00 -2.20 4.99
C GLU A 30 -1.12 -2.68 3.82
N LEU A 31 -0.09 -1.91 3.46
CA LEU A 31 0.85 -2.29 2.40
C LEU A 31 1.62 -3.56 2.74
N GLU A 32 2.15 -3.68 3.96
CA GLU A 32 2.80 -4.90 4.46
C GLU A 32 1.88 -6.12 4.33
N ALA A 33 0.63 -6.00 4.78
CA ALA A 33 -0.35 -7.09 4.71
C ALA A 33 -0.69 -7.49 3.26
N GLU A 34 -0.77 -6.52 2.35
CA GLU A 34 -1.07 -6.80 0.94
C GLU A 34 0.11 -7.46 0.23
N LEU A 35 1.35 -7.09 0.57
CA LEU A 35 2.54 -7.76 0.07
C LEU A 35 2.62 -9.22 0.57
N GLU A 36 2.32 -9.46 1.85
CA GLU A 36 2.31 -10.82 2.42
C GLU A 36 1.26 -11.71 1.74
N LYS A 37 0.04 -11.21 1.53
CA LYS A 37 -1.00 -11.96 0.79
C LYS A 37 -0.57 -12.28 -0.63
N ASN A 38 0.07 -11.33 -1.32
CA ASN A 38 0.55 -11.53 -2.68
C ASN A 38 1.66 -12.59 -2.73
N MET A 39 2.58 -12.60 -1.75
CA MET A 39 3.62 -13.62 -1.63
C MET A 39 3.01 -15.01 -1.39
N TYR A 40 2.08 -15.11 -0.44
CA TYR A 40 1.40 -16.37 -0.14
C TYR A 40 0.59 -16.90 -1.34
N SER A 41 -0.11 -16.01 -2.06
CA SER A 41 -0.85 -16.36 -3.28
C SER A 41 0.09 -16.79 -4.40
N PHE A 42 1.26 -16.16 -4.52
CA PHE A 42 2.27 -16.51 -5.51
C PHE A 42 2.85 -17.91 -5.23
N GLU A 43 3.23 -18.20 -3.99
CA GLU A 43 3.81 -19.50 -3.59
C GLU A 43 2.81 -20.65 -3.78
N THR A 44 1.54 -20.45 -3.39
CA THR A 44 0.48 -21.46 -3.55
C THR A 44 0.07 -21.68 -5.01
N SER A 45 0.24 -20.69 -5.89
CA SER A 45 -0.07 -20.82 -7.33
C SER A 45 1.06 -21.44 -8.15
N GLN A 46 2.28 -21.53 -7.60
CA GLN A 46 3.44 -22.17 -8.24
C GLN A 46 3.67 -23.62 -7.76
N SER A 47 2.80 -24.12 -6.87
CA SER A 47 2.81 -25.48 -6.29
C SER A 47 1.83 -26.40 -7.00
#